data_AF-F0HPT8-F1
#
_entry.id   AF-F0HPT8-F1
#
_cell.length_a   1.000
_cell.length_b   1.000
_cell.length_c   1.000
_cell.angle_alpha   90.00
_cell.angle_beta   90.00
_cell.angle_gamma   90.00
#
_symmetry.space_group_name_H-M   'P 1'
#
loop_
_entity.id
_entity.type
_entity.pdbx_description
1 polymer ?
#
loop_
_entity_poly.entity_id
_entity_poly.type
_entity_poly.pdbx_seq_one_letter_code
_entity_poly.pdbx_strand_id
1 'polypeptide(L)' 'MPQLSLYMDEPTMEGLRRDAAREGKTLSKFVAGVLRDRDTNGLWPHGFFDLYGACDDDTFVEPPEIPWEFDAPRKTL' A
#
# COMPACT_ATOMS: atom_id res chain seq x y z
N MET A 1 11.92 25.99 -8.63
CA MET A 1 11.46 24.59 -8.59
C MET A 1 12.67 23.69 -8.74
N PRO A 2 12.84 22.64 -7.93
CA PRO A 2 13.88 21.65 -8.17
C PRO A 2 13.63 20.95 -9.51
N GLN A 3 14.69 20.68 -10.27
CA GLN A 3 14.63 19.93 -11.53
C GLN A 3 15.17 18.52 -11.31
N LEU A 4 14.50 17.52 -11.88
CA LEU A 4 14.89 16.11 -11.84
C LEU A 4 15.14 15.63 -13.27
N SER A 5 16.34 15.11 -13.53
CA SER A 5 16.69 14.45 -14.79
C SER A 5 16.79 12.95 -14.53
N LEU A 6 15.98 12.15 -15.22
CA LEU A 6 15.94 10.69 -15.06
C LEU A 6 16.36 10.01 -16.37
N TYR A 7 17.21 8.99 -16.28
CA TYR A 7 17.49 8.09 -17.40
C TYR A 7 16.50 6.92 -17.38
N MET A 8 15.92 6.61 -18.53
CA MET A 8 15.01 5.48 -18.73
C MET A 8 15.10 4.99 -20.16
N ASP A 9 14.69 3.75 -20.40
CA ASP A 9 14.64 3.16 -21.73
C ASP A 9 13.51 3.76 -22.58
N GLU A 10 13.66 3.67 -23.91
CA GLU A 10 12.71 4.21 -24.88
C GLU A 10 11.29 3.61 -24.73
N PRO A 11 11.11 2.29 -24.54
CA PRO A 11 9.78 1.71 -24.28
C PRO A 11 9.08 2.32 -23.07
N THR A 12 9.80 2.51 -21.97
CA THR A 12 9.27 3.12 -20.75
C THR A 12 8.88 4.58 -20.99
N MET A 13 9.71 5.34 -21.72
CA MET A 13 9.42 6.72 -22.09
C MET A 13 8.14 6.86 -22.91
N GLU A 14 7.96 5.98 -23.89
CA GLU A 14 6.80 6.02 -24.78
C GLU A 14 5.51 5.67 -24.03
N GLY A 15 5.57 4.68 -23.13
CA GLY A 15 4.46 4.37 -22.21
C GLY A 15 4.04 5.58 -21.40
N LEU A 16 5.01 6.29 -20.82
CA LEU A 16 4.82 7.50 -20.04
C LEU A 16 4.16 8.64 -20.84
N ARG A 17 4.60 8.85 -22.09
CA ARG A 17 4.01 9.85 -22.99
C ARG A 17 2.56 9.52 -23.33
N ARG A 18 2.28 8.25 -23.63
CA ARG A 18 0.92 7.78 -23.93
C ARG A 18 -0.02 7.96 -22.75
N ASP A 19 0.43 7.64 -21.54
CA ASP A 19 -0.37 7.80 -20.33
C ASP A 19 -0.63 9.28 -20.01
N ALA A 20 0.38 10.13 -20.16
CA ALA A 20 0.21 11.58 -20.01
C ALA A 20 -0.78 12.17 -21.04
N ALA A 21 -0.69 11.72 -22.30
CA ALA A 21 -1.61 12.13 -23.37
C ALA A 21 -3.04 11.66 -23.11
N ARG A 22 -3.23 10.42 -22.61
CA ARG A 22 -4.55 9.88 -22.21
C ARG A 22 -5.22 10.75 -21.14
N GLU A 23 -4.44 11.32 -20.23
CA GLU A 23 -4.94 12.21 -19.18
C GLU A 23 -4.98 13.70 -19.58
N GLY A 24 -4.56 14.04 -20.81
CA GLY A 24 -4.48 15.44 -21.26
C GLY A 24 -3.48 16.29 -20.46
N LYS A 25 -2.46 15.66 -19.86
CA LYS A 25 -1.45 16.32 -19.03
C LYS A 25 -0.11 16.37 -19.75
N THR A 26 0.67 17.41 -19.48
CA THR A 26 2.09 17.44 -19.85
C THR A 26 2.85 16.36 -19.10
N LEU A 27 3.90 15.79 -19.70
CA LEU A 27 4.72 14.73 -19.11
C LEU A 27 5.22 15.06 -17.69
N SER A 28 5.71 16.28 -17.48
CA SER A 28 6.20 16.75 -16.16
C SER A 28 5.09 16.76 -15.09
N LYS A 29 3.90 17.26 -15.44
CA LYS A 29 2.72 17.29 -14.55
C LYS A 29 2.20 15.88 -14.25
N PHE A 30 2.24 14.98 -15.24
CA PHE A 30 1.86 13.58 -15.06
C PHE A 30 2.84 12.87 -14.11
N VAL A 31 4.15 12.94 -14.37
CA VAL A 31 5.18 12.34 -13.52
C VAL A 31 5.15 12.89 -12.09
N ALA A 32 4.97 14.20 -11.92
CA ALA A 32 4.83 14.80 -10.59
C ALA A 32 3.58 14.29 -9.85
N GLY A 33 2.50 14.01 -10.57
CA GLY A 33 1.29 13.38 -10.02
C GLY A 33 1.57 11.95 -9.58
N VAL A 34 2.19 11.13 -10.42
CA VAL A 34 2.57 9.74 -10.09
C VAL A 34 3.49 9.68 -8.87
N LEU A 35 4.49 10.57 -8.78
CA LEU A 35 5.39 10.64 -7.62
C LEU A 35 4.65 11.02 -6.33
N ARG A 36 3.69 11.94 -6.42
CA ARG A 36 2.85 12.32 -5.28
C ARG A 36 1.89 11.22 -4.89
N ASP A 37 1.24 10.57 -5.85
CA ASP A 37 0.34 9.44 -5.60
C ASP A 37 1.09 8.23 -5.03
N ARG A 38 2.35 8.03 -5.42
CA ARG A 38 3.22 7.03 -4.76
C ARG A 38 3.45 7.35 -3.29
N ASP A 39 3.67 8.63 -2.98
CA ASP A 39 3.88 9.13 -1.61
C ASP A 39 2.60 9.03 -0.77
N THR A 40 1.42 9.26 -1.38
CA THR A 40 0.14 9.34 -0.66
C THR A 40 -0.72 8.08 -0.67
N ASN A 41 -0.64 7.24 -1.72
CA ASN A 41 -1.57 6.11 -1.94
C ASN A 41 -0.91 4.73 -1.91
N GLY A 42 0.44 4.65 -1.92
CA GLY A 42 1.17 3.38 -2.12
C GLY A 42 2.12 2.96 -1.01
N LEU A 43 2.26 3.75 0.05
CA LEU A 43 3.18 3.47 1.13
C LEU A 43 2.39 3.38 2.43
N TRP A 44 2.46 2.21 3.06
CA TRP A 44 2.07 2.08 4.44
C TRP A 44 2.70 3.21 5.27
N PRO A 45 1.98 3.77 6.27
CA PRO A 45 2.52 4.82 7.12
C PRO A 45 3.92 4.45 7.61
N HIS A 46 4.81 5.43 7.77
CA HIS A 46 6.12 5.19 8.34
C HIS A 46 5.99 4.43 9.68
N GLY A 47 6.65 3.28 9.78
CA GLY A 47 6.58 2.39 10.94
C GLY A 47 5.40 1.40 10.96
N PHE A 48 4.59 1.30 9.90
CA PHE A 48 3.50 0.33 9.84
C PHE A 48 3.96 -1.12 10.00
N PHE A 49 5.08 -1.50 9.37
CA PHE A 49 5.63 -2.84 9.51
C PHE A 49 6.27 -3.07 10.90
N ASP A 50 6.64 -2.00 11.59
CA ASP A 50 7.17 -2.08 12.95
C ASP A 50 6.06 -2.42 13.96
N LEU A 51 4.78 -2.26 13.60
CA LEU A 51 3.63 -2.62 14.46
C LEU A 51 3.44 -4.13 14.60
N TYR A 52 4.00 -4.94 13.69
CA TYR A 52 3.84 -6.39 13.74
C TYR A 52 4.57 -6.96 14.97
N GLY A 53 3.81 -7.45 15.95
CA GLY A 53 4.38 -7.97 17.20
C GLY A 53 4.90 -6.89 18.16
N ALA A 54 4.59 -5.61 17.92
CA ALA A 54 4.94 -4.51 18.82
C ALA A 54 4.10 -4.46 20.11
N CYS A 55 3.06 -5.30 20.23
CA CYS A 55 2.27 -5.42 21.44
C CYS A 55 3.01 -6.34 22.41
N ASP A 56 3.72 -5.74 23.35
CA ASP A 56 4.45 -6.35 24.47
C ASP A 56 3.69 -6.24 25.79
N ASP A 57 2.37 -6.03 25.72
CA ASP A 57 1.48 -5.97 26.88
C ASP A 57 1.35 -7.35 27.55
N ASP A 58 1.69 -7.42 28.84
CA ASP A 58 1.55 -8.63 29.68
C ASP A 58 0.10 -9.16 29.75
N THR A 59 -0.88 -8.33 29.43
CA THR A 59 -2.30 -8.74 29.35
C THR A 59 -2.65 -9.41 28.01
N PHE A 60 -1.81 -9.26 26.99
CA PHE A 60 -2.03 -9.83 25.67
C PHE A 60 -1.54 -11.29 25.60
N VAL A 61 -2.16 -12.12 26.42
CA VAL A 61 -1.90 -13.56 26.51
C VAL A 61 -3.03 -14.36 25.86
N GLU A 62 -2.67 -15.53 25.32
CA GLU A 62 -3.65 -16.48 24.79
C GLU A 62 -4.65 -16.88 25.91
N PRO A 63 -5.96 -16.75 25.68
CA PRO A 63 -6.95 -17.20 26.65
C PRO A 63 -6.95 -18.73 26.74
N PRO A 64 -7.38 -19.32 27.87
CA PRO A 64 -7.51 -20.76 27.99
C PRO A 64 -8.42 -21.35 26.92
N GLU A 65 -8.03 -22.51 26.39
CA GLU A 65 -8.87 -23.27 25.46
C GLU A 65 -10.16 -23.71 26.16
N ILE A 66 -11.30 -23.44 25.51
CA ILE A 66 -12.62 -23.78 26.04
C ILE A 66 -13.06 -25.12 25.44
N PRO A 67 -13.65 -26.04 26.23
CA PRO A 67 -14.16 -27.30 25.71
C PRO A 67 -15.16 -27.10 24.56
N TRP A 68 -15.04 -27.93 23.52
CA TRP A 68 -15.91 -27.91 22.34
C TRP A 68 -17.40 -28.07 22.66
N GLU A 69 -17.73 -28.64 23.83
CA GLU A 69 -19.10 -28.86 24.31
C GLU A 69 -19.88 -27.56 24.54
N PHE A 70 -19.18 -26.43 24.69
CA PHE A 70 -19.78 -25.09 24.80
C PHE A 70 -20.06 -24.44 23.44
N ASP A 71 -19.65 -25.05 22.33
CA ASP A 71 -19.91 -24.54 21.00
C ASP A 71 -21.37 -24.76 20.57
N ALA A 72 -21.91 -23.83 19.78
CA ALA A 72 -23.26 -23.97 19.26
C ALA A 72 -23.28 -25.06 18.17
N PRO A 73 -24.32 -25.92 18.13
CA PRO A 73 -24.46 -26.88 17.04
C PRO A 73 -24.51 -26.13 15.70
N ARG A 74 -23.68 -26.58 14.74
CA ARG A 74 -23.71 -26.02 13.38
C ARG A 74 -25.11 -26.14 12.80
N LYS A 75 -25.60 -25.05 12.22
CA LYS A 75 -26.87 -25.04 11.49
C LYS A 75 -26.78 -26.02 10.32
N THR A 76 -27.61 -27.06 10.34
CA THR A 76 -27.85 -27.93 9.20
C THR A 76 -28.70 -27.16 8.18
N LEU A 77 -28.26 -27.17 6.91
CA LEU A 77 -29.00 -26.59 5.77
C LEU A 77 -30.14 -27.49 5.34
#